data_AF-A0A849SAD8-F1
#
_entry.id   AF-A0A849SAD8-F1
#
_cell.length_a   1.000
_cell.length_b   1.000
_cell.length_c   1.000
_cell.angle_alpha   90.00
_cell.angle_beta   90.00
_cell.angle_gamma   90.00
#
_symmetry.space_group_name_H-M   'P 1'
#
loop_
_entity.id
_entity.type
_entity.pdbx_description
1 polymer ?
#
loop_
_entity_poly.entity_id
_entity_poly.type
_entity_poly.pdbx_seq_one_letter_code
_entity_poly.pdbx_strand_id
1 'polypeptide(L)'
;MATVINVTGGKYFQLSDSNSLTVTGDFSSELYNTYHGMNNLSLGGSTTLKRKWGLGLYQPWTAITLSTTRLDYNNNVRDGWLHKVMISGGKRVSEHWDIWADVSLQKRTQNNSSVIAPGISGSPFELFNKVATLDAVYAFSESTFFMLGYQWRRGDVVATAITNSPIHAVFDPVTTAETADNAFGVDGEAYRLKGTTHTFGAKINTTIYQDYVLGLEYQRYITHGNGGNNYYKSVPALTLSYHF
;
A
#
# COMPACT_ATOMS: atom_id res chain seq x y z
N MET A 1 2.90 -2.85 -19.36
CA MET A 1 3.72 -1.74 -18.81
C MET A 1 2.77 -0.65 -18.35
N ALA A 2 3.11 0.04 -17.26
CA ALA A 2 2.31 1.14 -16.73
C ALA A 2 3.21 2.38 -16.58
N THR A 3 2.65 3.54 -16.88
CA THR A 3 3.26 4.85 -16.60
C THR A 3 2.64 5.37 -15.32
N VAL A 4 3.47 5.79 -14.37
CA VAL A 4 3.00 6.33 -13.09
C VAL A 4 3.55 7.74 -12.93
N ILE A 5 2.66 8.68 -12.64
CA ILE A 5 3.00 10.06 -12.27
C ILE A 5 2.60 10.23 -10.82
N ASN A 6 3.52 10.66 -9.96
CA ASN A 6 3.26 10.98 -8.57
C ASN A 6 3.71 12.40 -8.27
N VAL A 7 2.84 13.18 -7.63
CA VAL A 7 3.14 14.50 -7.12
C VAL A 7 2.73 14.53 -5.66
N THR A 8 3.65 14.93 -4.79
CA THR A 8 3.38 15.05 -3.35
C THR A 8 3.90 16.39 -2.86
N GLY A 9 3.10 17.07 -2.06
CA GLY A 9 3.46 18.33 -1.42
C GLY A 9 3.01 18.31 0.04
N GLY A 10 3.68 19.05 0.91
CA GLY A 10 3.31 19.08 2.30
C GLY A 10 3.96 20.21 3.07
N LYS A 11 3.47 20.42 4.29
CA LYS A 11 3.98 21.42 5.22
C LYS A 11 4.24 20.78 6.59
N TYR A 12 5.41 21.09 7.12
CA TYR A 12 5.85 20.71 8.45
C TYR A 12 5.65 21.86 9.42
N PHE A 13 5.13 21.56 10.61
CA PHE A 13 4.93 22.50 11.69
C PHE A 13 5.57 21.94 12.97
N GLN A 14 6.57 22.64 13.50
CA GLN A 14 7.06 22.38 14.85
C GLN A 14 6.04 22.96 15.85
N LEU A 15 5.35 22.10 16.60
CA LEU A 15 4.37 22.55 17.60
C LEU A 15 5.03 22.87 18.95
N SER A 16 6.04 22.08 19.32
CA SER A 16 6.92 22.29 20.47
C SER A 16 8.21 21.50 20.28
N ASP A 17 9.21 21.61 21.16
CA ASP A 17 10.50 20.90 21.02
C ASP A 17 10.38 19.37 20.83
N SER A 18 9.28 18.78 21.28
CA SER A 18 9.03 17.33 21.19
C SER A 18 7.89 16.96 20.26
N ASN A 19 7.11 17.91 19.72
CA ASN A 19 5.93 17.61 18.91
C ASN A 19 5.98 18.30 17.56
N SER A 20 5.58 17.56 16.53
CA SER A 20 5.52 18.04 15.15
C SER A 20 4.25 17.58 14.48
N LEU A 21 3.72 18.43 13.60
CA LEU A 21 2.58 18.15 12.75
C LEU A 21 3.03 18.26 11.30
N THR A 22 2.77 17.23 10.51
CA THR A 22 2.97 17.24 9.07
C THR A 22 1.63 17.07 8.39
N VAL A 23 1.34 17.93 7.42
CA VAL A 23 0.17 17.81 6.54
C VAL A 23 0.68 17.63 5.12
N THR A 24 0.21 16.61 4.43
CA THR A 24 0.58 16.31 3.05
C THR A 24 -0.65 16.16 2.17
N GLY A 25 -0.51 16.54 0.90
CA GLY A 25 -1.42 16.18 -0.18
C GLY A 25 -0.65 15.42 -1.25
N ASP A 26 -1.28 14.42 -1.84
CA ASP A 26 -0.69 13.58 -2.88
C ASP A 26 -1.65 13.43 -4.05
N PHE A 27 -1.08 13.41 -5.24
CA PHE A 27 -1.76 13.12 -6.49
C PHE A 27 -0.98 12.03 -7.19
N SER A 28 -1.68 10.98 -7.63
CA SER A 28 -1.09 9.92 -8.43
C SER A 28 -1.96 9.59 -9.62
N SER A 29 -1.34 9.34 -10.77
CA SER A 29 -2.01 8.84 -11.96
C SER A 29 -1.24 7.64 -12.51
N GLU A 30 -1.96 6.55 -12.74
CA GLU A 30 -1.42 5.33 -13.32
C GLU A 30 -2.12 5.07 -14.66
N LEU A 31 -1.33 4.89 -15.72
CA LEU A 31 -1.82 4.61 -17.06
C LEU A 31 -1.25 3.27 -17.54
N TYR A 32 -2.13 2.35 -17.91
CA TYR A 32 -1.80 1.01 -18.37
C TYR A 32 -1.99 0.87 -19.88
N ASN A 33 -1.00 0.27 -20.54
CA ASN A 33 -1.05 0.08 -22.00
C ASN A 33 -2.05 -1.00 -22.43
N THR A 34 -2.39 -1.96 -21.56
CA THR A 34 -3.20 -3.14 -21.90
C THR A 34 -4.47 -3.24 -21.07
N TYR A 35 -4.38 -2.91 -19.78
CA TYR A 35 -5.50 -3.01 -18.84
C TYR A 35 -6.11 -1.64 -18.61
N HIS A 36 -6.78 -1.08 -19.61
CA HIS A 36 -7.25 0.32 -19.55
C HIS A 36 -8.26 0.60 -18.43
N GLY A 37 -8.99 -0.41 -17.95
CA GLY A 37 -9.85 -0.27 -16.77
C GLY A 37 -9.08 -0.15 -15.44
N MET A 38 -7.76 -0.40 -15.45
CA MET A 38 -6.85 -0.14 -14.33
C MET A 38 -6.28 1.27 -14.34
N ASN A 39 -6.47 2.03 -15.43
CA ASN A 39 -6.09 3.45 -15.47
C ASN A 39 -6.78 4.16 -14.31
N ASN A 40 -6.02 4.87 -13.51
CA ASN A 40 -6.59 5.53 -12.34
C ASN A 40 -5.94 6.87 -12.05
N LEU A 41 -6.71 7.66 -11.33
CA LEU A 41 -6.33 8.90 -10.71
C LEU A 41 -6.65 8.77 -9.23
N SER A 42 -5.69 9.13 -8.39
CA SER A 42 -5.89 9.20 -6.95
C SER A 42 -5.46 10.54 -6.41
N LEU A 43 -6.27 11.04 -5.48
CA LEU A 43 -6.02 12.29 -4.78
C LEU A 43 -6.14 12.01 -3.28
N GLY A 44 -5.02 12.17 -2.58
CA GLY A 44 -4.87 11.87 -1.18
C GLY A 44 -4.51 13.10 -0.34
N GLY A 45 -4.84 12.98 0.94
CA GLY A 45 -4.38 13.88 1.98
C GLY A 45 -4.05 13.09 3.24
N SER A 46 -3.00 13.50 3.95
CA SER A 46 -2.63 12.90 5.22
C SER A 46 -2.18 13.93 6.24
N THR A 47 -2.42 13.60 7.51
CA THR A 47 -1.98 14.39 8.65
C THR A 47 -1.28 13.47 9.64
N THR A 48 -0.06 13.81 10.01
CA THR A 48 0.77 13.07 10.96
C THR A 48 1.12 13.95 12.15
N LEU A 49 0.73 13.52 13.35
CA LEU A 49 1.20 14.10 14.60
C LEU A 49 2.27 13.18 15.19
N LYS A 50 3.50 13.67 15.30
CA LYS A 50 4.66 12.92 15.81
C LYS A 50 5.17 13.55 17.10
N ARG A 51 5.46 12.70 18.08
CA ARG A 51 6.08 13.04 19.36
C ARG A 51 7.42 12.32 19.54
N LYS A 52 8.45 13.07 19.93
CA LYS A 52 9.75 12.57 20.34
C LYS A 52 9.83 12.52 21.87
N TRP A 53 10.22 11.38 22.43
CA TRP A 53 10.20 11.12 23.87
C TRP A 53 11.58 11.36 24.49
N GLY A 54 12.01 12.62 24.49
CA GLY A 54 13.27 13.06 25.10
C GLY A 54 14.18 13.83 24.13
N LEU A 55 15.34 14.24 24.64
CA LEU A 55 16.38 14.94 23.88
C LEU A 55 17.49 13.99 23.42
N GLY A 56 18.06 14.27 22.25
CA GLY A 56 19.13 13.47 21.64
C GLY A 56 18.68 12.59 20.47
N LEU A 57 19.64 11.99 19.77
CA LEU A 57 19.41 11.25 18.52
C LEU A 57 18.75 9.88 18.73
N TYR A 58 18.98 9.25 19.88
CA TYR A 58 18.54 7.88 20.18
C TYR A 58 17.20 7.79 20.90
N GLN A 59 16.53 8.93 21.10
CA GLN A 59 15.26 8.95 21.80
C GLN A 59 14.16 8.36 20.92
N PRO A 60 13.27 7.53 21.50
CA PRO A 60 12.18 6.96 20.75
C PRO A 60 11.18 8.05 20.33
N TRP A 61 10.44 7.75 19.29
CA TRP A 61 9.36 8.59 18.81
C TRP A 61 8.11 7.74 18.59
N THR A 62 6.96 8.39 18.68
CA THR A 62 5.68 7.82 18.27
C THR A 62 4.96 8.78 17.35
N ALA A 63 4.10 8.25 16.48
CA ALA A 63 3.27 9.08 15.62
C ALA A 63 1.89 8.47 15.44
N ILE A 64 0.91 9.34 15.18
CA ILE A 64 -0.40 8.96 14.67
C ILE A 64 -0.60 9.62 13.31
N THR A 65 -1.04 8.84 12.34
CA THR A 65 -1.30 9.32 10.98
C THR A 65 -2.74 8.99 10.60
N LEU A 66 -3.42 9.99 10.07
CA LEU A 66 -4.74 9.86 9.46
C LEU A 66 -4.59 10.18 7.97
N SER A 67 -5.13 9.33 7.10
CA SER A 67 -5.14 9.62 5.66
C SER A 67 -6.47 9.25 5.01
N THR A 68 -6.79 10.00 3.97
CA THR A 68 -7.94 9.77 3.11
C THR A 68 -7.52 9.95 1.66
N THR A 69 -7.94 9.03 0.80
CA THR A 69 -7.60 9.05 -0.62
C THR A 69 -8.84 8.76 -1.44
N ARG A 70 -9.17 9.65 -2.37
CA ARG A 70 -10.16 9.39 -3.41
C ARG A 70 -9.51 8.55 -4.49
N LEU A 71 -10.18 7.48 -4.90
CA LEU A 71 -9.76 6.57 -5.95
C LEU A 71 -10.75 6.64 -7.10
N ASP A 72 -10.26 7.01 -8.28
CA ASP A 72 -11.05 7.16 -9.50
C ASP A 72 -10.40 6.31 -10.60
N TYR A 73 -11.09 5.25 -11.03
CA TYR A 73 -10.62 4.30 -12.02
C TYR A 73 -11.46 4.44 -13.29
N ASN A 74 -10.84 4.15 -14.43
CA ASN A 74 -11.56 3.96 -15.69
C ASN A 74 -12.37 2.64 -15.72
N ASN A 75 -12.69 2.09 -14.54
CA ASN A 75 -13.68 1.07 -14.29
C ASN A 75 -14.40 1.43 -12.98
N ASN A 76 -15.64 1.88 -13.09
CA ASN A 76 -16.40 2.51 -12.01
C ASN A 76 -16.66 1.61 -10.79
N VAL A 77 -16.58 0.28 -10.93
CA VAL A 77 -16.70 -0.66 -9.80
C VAL A 77 -15.50 -0.59 -8.87
N ARG A 78 -14.36 -0.05 -9.33
CA ARG A 78 -13.14 0.14 -8.54
C ARG A 78 -13.08 1.50 -7.84
N ASP A 79 -13.96 2.42 -8.18
CA ASP A 79 -14.02 3.74 -7.58
C ASP A 79 -14.37 3.67 -6.11
N GLY A 80 -13.75 4.55 -5.33
CA GLY A 80 -14.03 4.59 -3.91
C GLY A 80 -13.21 5.58 -3.12
N TRP A 81 -13.23 5.38 -1.81
CA TRP A 81 -12.40 6.08 -0.86
C TRP A 81 -11.57 5.09 -0.07
N LEU A 82 -10.31 5.42 0.20
CA LEU A 82 -9.44 4.69 1.11
C LEU A 82 -9.17 5.56 2.33
N HIS A 83 -9.56 5.09 3.50
CA HIS A 83 -9.27 5.72 4.77
C HIS A 83 -8.30 4.85 5.57
N LYS A 84 -7.29 5.47 6.15
CA LYS A 84 -6.29 4.78 6.99
C LYS A 84 -6.07 5.55 8.28
N VAL A 85 -6.02 4.80 9.37
CA VAL A 85 -5.56 5.26 10.68
C VAL A 85 -4.36 4.41 11.04
N MET A 86 -3.24 5.05 11.36
CA MET A 86 -1.96 4.39 11.64
C MET A 86 -1.32 4.93 12.89
N ILE A 87 -0.81 4.04 13.72
CA ILE A 87 0.05 4.36 14.86
C ILE A 87 1.42 3.79 14.56
N SER A 88 2.43 4.62 14.75
CA SER A 88 3.83 4.32 14.45
C SER A 88 4.68 4.53 15.70
N GLY A 89 5.72 3.73 15.85
CA GLY A 89 6.70 3.90 16.91
C GLY A 89 8.06 3.41 16.46
N GLY A 90 9.10 4.18 16.74
CA GLY A 90 10.44 3.83 16.31
C GLY A 90 11.53 4.48 17.13
N LYS A 91 12.75 4.03 16.93
CA LYS A 91 13.93 4.64 17.50
C LYS A 91 15.17 4.32 16.68
N ARG A 92 16.11 5.25 16.69
CA ARG A 92 17.50 4.97 16.34
C ARG A 92 18.13 4.14 17.47
N VAL A 93 18.64 2.96 17.13
CA VAL A 93 19.24 2.03 18.10
C VAL A 93 20.75 2.22 18.17
N SER A 94 21.39 2.58 17.06
CA SER A 94 22.81 2.94 16.98
C SER A 94 23.04 3.97 15.87
N GLU A 95 24.27 4.39 15.64
CA GLU A 95 24.62 5.31 14.56
C GLU A 95 24.20 4.79 13.18
N HIS A 96 24.16 3.46 13.02
CA HIS A 96 23.84 2.80 11.76
C HIS A 96 22.40 2.28 11.70
N TRP A 97 21.75 2.01 12.83
CA TRP A 97 20.46 1.33 12.87
C TRP A 97 19.30 2.24 13.28
N ASP A 98 18.27 2.29 12.43
CA ASP A 98 16.95 2.83 12.76
C ASP A 98 15.90 1.73 12.60
N ILE A 99 15.00 1.60 13.57
CA ILE A 99 13.97 0.55 13.58
C ILE A 99 12.65 1.19 13.98
N TRP A 100 11.58 0.83 13.27
CA TRP A 100 10.23 1.25 13.62
C TRP A 100 9.20 0.18 13.26
N ALA A 101 8.03 0.32 13.87
CA ALA A 101 6.88 -0.51 13.59
C ALA A 101 5.64 0.36 13.45
N ASP A 102 4.71 -0.13 12.63
CA ASP A 102 3.43 0.50 12.36
C ASP A 102 2.30 -0.49 12.60
N VAL A 103 1.19 -0.01 13.12
CA VAL A 103 -0.09 -0.72 13.10
C VAL A 103 -1.14 0.19 12.48
N SER A 104 -1.92 -0.34 11.53
CA SER A 104 -2.96 0.44 10.87
C SER A 104 -4.25 -0.33 10.61
N LEU A 105 -5.34 0.42 10.62
CA LEU A 105 -6.64 0.00 10.13
C LEU A 105 -6.90 0.72 8.81
N GLN A 106 -7.34 -0.03 7.81
CA GLN A 106 -7.62 0.47 6.48
C GLN A 106 -9.03 0.09 6.08
N LYS A 107 -9.84 1.07 5.68
CA LYS A 107 -11.17 0.86 5.11
C LYS A 107 -11.21 1.44 3.71
N ARG A 108 -11.51 0.60 2.72
CA ARG A 108 -11.84 1.03 1.36
C ARG A 108 -13.34 0.93 1.16
N THR A 109 -13.96 1.95 0.59
CA THR A 109 -15.35 1.90 0.13
C THR A 109 -15.40 1.66 -1.38
N GLN A 110 -16.51 1.15 -1.88
CA GLN A 110 -16.80 1.04 -3.30
C GLN A 110 -18.03 1.89 -3.62
N ASN A 111 -17.95 2.73 -4.63
CA ASN A 111 -19.04 3.65 -4.98
C ASN A 111 -20.17 2.96 -5.75
N ASN A 112 -19.81 2.08 -6.68
CA ASN A 112 -20.76 1.43 -7.57
C ASN A 112 -20.67 -0.08 -7.38
N SER A 113 -21.76 -0.73 -6.99
CA SER A 113 -21.84 -2.19 -6.84
C SER A 113 -22.78 -2.79 -7.88
N SER A 114 -22.44 -3.98 -8.35
CA SER A 114 -23.28 -4.76 -9.25
C SER A 114 -23.28 -6.21 -8.80
N VAL A 115 -24.45 -6.71 -8.42
CA VAL A 115 -24.61 -8.09 -7.93
C VAL A 115 -24.75 -9.00 -9.15
N ILE A 116 -23.81 -9.93 -9.32
CA ILE A 116 -23.83 -10.90 -10.41
C ILE A 116 -24.11 -12.34 -9.95
N ALA A 117 -23.99 -12.60 -8.65
CA ALA A 117 -24.24 -13.90 -8.04
C ALA A 117 -25.27 -13.78 -6.89
N PRO A 118 -26.31 -14.65 -6.86
CA PRO A 118 -27.32 -14.62 -5.80
C PRO A 118 -26.72 -14.88 -4.41
N GLY A 119 -27.12 -14.07 -3.42
CA GLY A 119 -26.77 -14.32 -2.01
C GLY A 119 -25.40 -13.79 -1.56
N ILE A 120 -24.60 -13.19 -2.45
CA ILE A 120 -23.35 -12.52 -2.10
C ILE A 120 -23.34 -11.04 -2.54
N SER A 121 -22.46 -10.24 -1.94
CA SER A 121 -22.42 -8.79 -2.17
C SER A 121 -21.85 -8.44 -3.56
N GLY A 122 -22.34 -7.38 -4.20
CA GLY A 122 -21.79 -6.84 -5.45
C GLY A 122 -20.57 -5.92 -5.28
N SER A 123 -19.98 -5.87 -4.07
CA SER A 123 -18.98 -4.87 -3.68
C SER A 123 -17.62 -5.47 -3.32
N PRO A 124 -16.89 -6.11 -4.25
CA PRO A 124 -15.61 -6.75 -3.93
C PRO A 124 -14.51 -5.76 -3.52
N PHE A 125 -14.56 -4.49 -3.93
CA PHE A 125 -13.58 -3.46 -3.59
C PHE A 125 -13.91 -2.68 -2.31
N GLU A 126 -15.00 -3.02 -1.63
CA GLU A 126 -15.22 -2.58 -0.25
C GLU A 126 -14.35 -3.45 0.67
N LEU A 127 -13.32 -2.88 1.30
CA LEU A 127 -12.31 -3.66 2.02
C LEU A 127 -12.15 -3.17 3.44
N PHE A 128 -11.89 -4.11 4.34
CA PHE A 128 -11.42 -3.80 5.68
C PHE A 128 -10.17 -4.63 6.01
N ASN A 129 -9.09 -3.94 6.36
CA ASN A 129 -7.79 -4.55 6.56
C ASN A 129 -7.13 -4.04 7.85
N LYS A 130 -6.51 -4.98 8.58
CA LYS A 130 -5.60 -4.72 9.69
C LYS A 130 -4.19 -4.99 9.20
N VAL A 131 -3.28 -4.06 9.42
CA VAL A 131 -1.90 -4.15 8.93
C VAL A 131 -0.94 -3.87 10.08
N ALA A 132 0.10 -4.69 10.19
CA ALA A 132 1.24 -4.45 11.05
C ALA A 132 2.52 -4.52 10.21
N THR A 133 3.42 -3.56 10.41
CA THR A 133 4.70 -3.48 9.70
C THR A 133 5.83 -3.36 10.71
N LEU A 134 6.97 -3.99 10.39
CA LEU A 134 8.24 -3.80 11.07
C LEU A 134 9.29 -3.51 10.01
N ASP A 135 10.00 -2.40 10.18
CA ASP A 135 11.03 -1.95 9.27
C ASP A 135 12.33 -1.67 10.04
N ALA A 136 13.45 -1.92 9.37
CA ALA A 136 14.77 -1.61 9.87
C ALA A 136 15.63 -1.06 8.74
N VAL A 137 16.36 0.01 9.02
CA VAL A 137 17.34 0.62 8.11
C VAL A 137 18.73 0.50 8.71
N TYR A 138 19.68 0.06 7.89
CA TYR A 138 21.11 0.04 8.16
C TYR A 138 21.84 1.01 7.23
N ALA A 139 22.56 1.98 7.81
CA ALA A 139 23.45 2.87 7.07
C ALA A 139 24.84 2.23 6.94
N PHE A 140 25.18 1.76 5.74
CA PHE A 140 26.53 1.24 5.43
C PHE A 140 27.57 2.36 5.41
N SER A 141 27.16 3.53 4.92
CA SER A 141 27.94 4.75 4.83
C SER A 141 27.00 5.95 4.83
N GLU A 142 27.55 7.16 4.72
CA GLU A 142 26.75 8.39 4.59
C GLU A 142 25.94 8.43 3.28
N SER A 143 26.36 7.69 2.25
CA SER A 143 25.74 7.68 0.93
C SER A 143 24.92 6.43 0.63
N THR A 144 25.01 5.38 1.46
CA THR A 144 24.43 4.06 1.16
C THR A 144 23.65 3.50 2.35
N PHE A 145 22.39 3.18 2.10
CA PHE A 145 21.43 2.70 3.09
C PHE A 145 20.73 1.45 2.58
N PHE A 146 20.52 0.50 3.48
CA PHE A 146 19.77 -0.71 3.23
C PHE A 146 18.60 -0.83 4.19
N MET A 147 17.46 -1.24 3.66
CA MET A 147 16.21 -1.34 4.39
C MET A 147 15.64 -2.74 4.24
N LEU A 148 15.23 -3.31 5.36
CA LEU A 148 14.44 -4.53 5.45
C LEU A 148 13.07 -4.20 6.01
N GLY A 149 12.03 -4.75 5.40
CA GLY A 149 10.65 -4.55 5.82
C GLY A 149 9.89 -5.87 5.86
N TYR A 150 9.05 -6.04 6.87
CA TYR A 150 8.06 -7.10 6.95
C TYR A 150 6.69 -6.51 7.24
N GLN A 151 5.70 -6.88 6.44
CA GLN A 151 4.32 -6.50 6.63
C GLN A 151 3.43 -7.74 6.78
N TRP A 152 2.60 -7.73 7.81
CA TRP A 152 1.48 -8.64 7.99
C TRP A 152 0.18 -7.89 7.76
N ARG A 153 -0.66 -8.36 6.84
CA ARG A 153 -2.00 -7.82 6.58
C ARG A 153 -3.04 -8.91 6.72
N ARG A 154 -4.09 -8.68 7.49
CA ARG A 154 -5.26 -9.57 7.59
C ARG A 154 -6.55 -8.81 7.31
N GLY A 155 -7.41 -9.39 6.48
CA GLY A 155 -8.69 -8.79 6.13
C GLY A 155 -9.17 -9.23 4.76
N ASP A 156 -9.67 -8.28 4.00
CA ASP A 156 -10.19 -8.50 2.66
C ASP A 156 -9.10 -8.43 1.58
N VAL A 157 -9.13 -9.42 0.69
CA VAL A 157 -8.28 -9.56 -0.49
C VAL A 157 -9.18 -9.61 -1.71
N VAL A 158 -8.87 -8.79 -2.72
CA VAL A 158 -9.52 -8.85 -4.03
C VAL A 158 -8.60 -9.57 -5.00
N ALA A 159 -9.18 -10.49 -5.76
CA ALA A 159 -8.56 -11.11 -6.90
C ALA A 159 -9.51 -11.02 -8.10
N THR A 160 -8.96 -11.24 -9.29
CA THR A 160 -9.72 -11.28 -10.53
C THR A 160 -9.58 -12.66 -11.15
N ALA A 161 -10.68 -13.19 -11.67
CA ALA A 161 -10.74 -14.40 -12.49
C ALA A 161 -11.49 -14.11 -13.79
N ILE A 162 -11.51 -15.10 -14.69
CA ILE A 162 -12.37 -15.10 -15.87
C ILE A 162 -13.60 -15.94 -15.54
N THR A 163 -14.81 -15.47 -15.89
CA THR A 163 -16.12 -16.08 -15.53
C THR A 163 -16.17 -17.59 -15.72
N ASN A 164 -15.70 -18.09 -16.86
CA ASN A 164 -15.75 -19.51 -17.20
C ASN A 164 -14.46 -20.28 -16.88
N SER A 165 -13.60 -19.73 -16.03
CA SER A 165 -12.35 -20.39 -15.63
C SER A 165 -12.62 -21.51 -14.63
N PRO A 166 -11.90 -22.65 -14.68
CA PRO A 166 -11.97 -23.70 -13.66
C PRO A 166 -11.70 -23.20 -12.23
N ILE A 167 -11.04 -22.04 -12.08
CA ILE A 167 -10.79 -21.43 -10.77
C ILE A 167 -12.09 -20.96 -10.08
N HIS A 168 -13.17 -20.75 -10.83
CA HIS A 168 -14.47 -20.35 -10.29
C HIS A 168 -14.99 -21.33 -9.24
N ALA A 169 -14.87 -22.64 -9.50
CA ALA A 169 -15.24 -23.70 -8.57
C ALA A 169 -14.44 -23.69 -7.25
N VAL A 170 -13.27 -23.02 -7.22
CA VAL A 170 -12.38 -22.96 -6.06
C VAL A 170 -12.70 -21.75 -5.17
N PHE A 171 -13.08 -20.60 -5.75
CA PHE A 171 -13.33 -19.39 -4.97
C PHE A 171 -14.82 -19.12 -4.68
N ASP A 172 -15.75 -19.60 -5.52
CA ASP A 172 -17.20 -19.40 -5.34
C ASP A 172 -17.72 -19.79 -3.93
N PRO A 173 -17.41 -20.96 -3.36
CA PRO A 173 -17.92 -21.33 -2.03
C PRO A 173 -17.34 -20.50 -0.87
N VAL A 174 -16.31 -19.68 -1.13
CA VAL A 174 -15.60 -18.90 -0.10
C VAL A 174 -15.60 -17.39 -0.38
N THR A 175 -16.19 -16.95 -1.50
CA THR A 175 -16.30 -15.54 -1.83
C THR A 175 -17.35 -14.85 -0.99
N THR A 176 -17.08 -13.59 -0.67
CA THR A 176 -17.98 -12.74 0.13
C THR A 176 -18.57 -11.60 -0.69
N ALA A 177 -18.01 -11.35 -1.87
CA ALA A 177 -18.52 -10.40 -2.83
C ALA A 177 -17.95 -10.67 -4.20
N GLU A 178 -18.72 -10.37 -5.24
CA GLU A 178 -18.34 -10.61 -6.62
C GLU A 178 -19.01 -9.60 -7.55
N THR A 179 -18.29 -9.14 -8.57
CA THR A 179 -18.82 -8.24 -9.59
C THR A 179 -18.07 -8.39 -10.90
N ALA A 180 -18.69 -8.01 -12.01
CA ALA A 180 -18.02 -7.92 -13.30
C ALA A 180 -16.94 -6.84 -13.27
N ASP A 181 -15.74 -7.17 -13.76
CA ASP A 181 -14.54 -6.33 -13.76
C ASP A 181 -13.89 -6.31 -15.14
N ASN A 182 -14.39 -5.40 -15.99
CA ASN A 182 -13.95 -5.27 -17.37
C ASN A 182 -12.49 -4.79 -17.51
N ALA A 183 -11.79 -4.48 -16.41
CA ALA A 183 -10.39 -4.06 -16.43
C ALA A 183 -9.45 -5.14 -17.02
N PHE A 184 -9.86 -6.41 -16.98
CA PHE A 184 -9.09 -7.57 -17.45
C PHE A 184 -9.71 -8.30 -18.65
N GLY A 185 -10.71 -7.69 -19.30
CA GLY A 185 -11.45 -8.27 -20.42
C GLY A 185 -12.95 -8.33 -20.14
N VAL A 186 -13.75 -8.62 -21.18
CA VAL A 186 -15.23 -8.62 -21.08
C VAL A 186 -15.80 -9.69 -20.15
N ASP A 187 -15.04 -10.77 -19.92
CA ASP A 187 -15.40 -11.89 -19.04
C ASP A 187 -14.65 -11.82 -17.69
N GLY A 188 -14.11 -10.65 -17.34
CA GLY A 188 -13.39 -10.46 -16.08
C GLY A 188 -14.34 -10.34 -14.90
N GLU A 189 -14.02 -11.01 -13.80
CA GLU A 189 -14.78 -10.95 -12.55
C GLU A 189 -13.85 -10.66 -11.38
N ALA A 190 -14.17 -9.65 -10.59
CA ALA A 190 -13.51 -9.38 -9.34
C ALA A 190 -14.27 -10.02 -8.19
N TYR A 191 -13.56 -10.76 -7.34
CA TYR A 191 -14.13 -11.42 -6.16
C TYR A 191 -13.32 -11.10 -4.90
N ARG A 192 -14.00 -11.10 -3.76
CA ARG A 192 -13.42 -10.76 -2.44
C ARG A 192 -13.39 -11.95 -1.51
N LEU A 193 -12.19 -12.29 -1.08
CA LEU A 193 -11.91 -13.31 -0.09
C LEU A 193 -11.41 -12.69 1.22
N LYS A 194 -11.64 -13.37 2.34
CA LYS A 194 -10.85 -13.13 3.54
C LYS A 194 -9.50 -13.83 3.40
N GLY A 195 -8.44 -13.17 3.85
CA GLY A 195 -7.10 -13.73 3.77
C GLY A 195 -6.08 -13.02 4.65
N THR A 196 -4.89 -13.60 4.67
CA THR A 196 -3.70 -13.05 5.31
C THR A 196 -2.59 -12.92 4.26
N THR A 197 -2.03 -11.72 4.13
CA THR A 197 -0.91 -11.42 3.24
C THR A 197 0.33 -11.11 4.07
N HIS A 198 1.43 -11.80 3.78
CA HIS A 198 2.77 -11.47 4.23
C HIS A 198 3.52 -10.78 3.10
N THR A 199 4.15 -9.65 3.40
CA THR A 199 5.03 -8.96 2.45
C THR A 199 6.42 -8.86 3.05
N PHE A 200 7.43 -9.29 2.30
CA PHE A 200 8.84 -9.14 2.65
C PHE A 200 9.47 -8.16 1.66
N GLY A 201 10.11 -7.11 2.17
CA GLY A 201 10.74 -6.07 1.39
C GLY A 201 12.23 -5.97 1.71
N ALA A 202 13.03 -5.76 0.68
CA ALA A 202 14.42 -5.37 0.79
C ALA A 202 14.70 -4.23 -0.19
N LYS A 203 15.38 -3.19 0.26
CA LYS A 203 15.74 -2.03 -0.56
C LYS A 203 17.15 -1.57 -0.25
N ILE A 204 17.94 -1.27 -1.27
CA ILE A 204 19.23 -0.58 -1.13
C ILE A 204 19.18 0.71 -1.94
N ASN A 205 19.57 1.82 -1.33
CA ASN A 205 19.75 3.09 -2.04
C ASN A 205 21.20 3.53 -1.88
N THR A 206 21.79 4.03 -2.95
CA THR A 206 23.12 4.61 -2.94
C THR A 206 23.12 5.91 -3.74
N THR A 207 23.77 6.93 -3.19
CA THR A 207 23.97 8.20 -3.89
C THR A 207 25.14 8.02 -4.86
N ILE A 208 24.88 8.25 -6.14
CA ILE A 208 25.87 8.18 -7.22
C ILE A 208 26.11 9.62 -7.68
N TYR A 209 27.34 10.11 -7.55
CA TYR A 209 27.65 11.55 -7.65
C TYR A 209 26.93 12.37 -6.57
N GLN A 210 26.84 13.70 -6.72
CA GLN A 210 26.21 14.57 -5.72
C GLN A 210 24.69 14.61 -5.85
N ASP A 211 24.15 14.35 -7.05
CA ASP A 211 22.75 14.66 -7.38
C ASP A 211 21.89 13.43 -7.69
N TYR A 212 22.49 12.26 -7.94
CA TYR A 212 21.73 11.06 -8.30
C TYR A 212 21.65 10.07 -7.15
N VAL A 213 20.49 9.43 -7.02
CA VAL A 213 20.28 8.31 -6.10
C VAL A 213 19.78 7.11 -6.90
N LEU A 214 20.52 6.01 -6.83
CA LEU A 214 20.13 4.72 -7.38
C LEU A 214 19.50 3.86 -6.29
N GLY A 215 18.29 3.36 -6.55
CA GLY A 215 17.56 2.47 -5.67
C GLY A 215 17.29 1.12 -6.34
N LEU A 216 17.60 0.04 -5.64
CA LEU A 216 17.16 -1.32 -5.98
C LEU A 216 16.20 -1.79 -4.91
N GLU A 217 15.05 -2.31 -5.31
CA GLU A 217 14.02 -2.80 -4.41
C GLU A 217 13.50 -4.17 -4.85
N TYR A 218 13.20 -5.03 -3.89
CA TYR A 218 12.56 -6.30 -4.10
C TYR A 218 11.47 -6.51 -3.05
N GLN A 219 10.27 -6.86 -3.51
CA GLN A 219 9.15 -7.21 -2.65
C GLN A 219 8.61 -8.61 -2.98
N ARG A 220 8.35 -9.42 -1.97
CA ARG A 220 7.68 -10.73 -2.08
C ARG A 220 6.38 -10.71 -1.30
N TYR A 221 5.28 -10.95 -2.00
CA TYR A 221 3.94 -11.12 -1.44
C TYR A 221 3.58 -12.59 -1.39
N ILE A 222 3.05 -13.01 -0.24
CA ILE A 222 2.51 -14.35 0.00
C ILE A 222 1.13 -14.17 0.64
N THR A 223 0.08 -14.49 -0.09
CA THR A 223 -1.30 -14.37 0.40
C THR A 223 -1.91 -15.74 0.55
N HIS A 224 -2.42 -16.02 1.75
CA HIS A 224 -3.25 -17.19 2.03
C HIS A 224 -4.70 -16.71 2.18
N GLY A 225 -5.50 -16.95 1.16
CA GLY A 225 -6.95 -16.73 1.16
C GLY A 225 -7.72 -17.94 1.68
N ASN A 226 -8.95 -17.70 2.12
CA ASN A 226 -9.87 -18.78 2.50
C ASN A 226 -10.08 -19.78 1.35
N GLY A 227 -10.41 -21.03 1.68
CA GLY A 227 -10.61 -22.10 0.69
C GLY A 227 -9.33 -22.63 0.03
N GLY A 228 -8.15 -22.29 0.57
CA GLY A 228 -6.87 -22.71 -0.01
C GLY A 228 -6.40 -21.85 -1.18
N ASN A 229 -7.01 -20.68 -1.38
CA ASN A 229 -6.68 -19.74 -2.45
C ASN A 229 -5.38 -18.98 -2.12
N ASN A 230 -4.25 -19.52 -2.57
CA ASN A 230 -2.92 -18.97 -2.30
C ASN A 230 -2.37 -18.19 -3.50
N TYR A 231 -1.89 -16.97 -3.25
CA TYR A 231 -1.33 -16.09 -4.29
C TYR A 231 0.08 -15.66 -3.92
N TYR A 232 0.96 -15.61 -4.93
CA TYR A 232 2.35 -15.23 -4.76
C TYR A 232 2.72 -14.19 -5.82
N LYS A 233 3.46 -13.16 -5.41
CA LYS A 233 3.95 -12.12 -6.33
C LYS A 233 5.35 -11.70 -5.92
N SER A 234 6.25 -11.57 -6.88
CA SER A 234 7.57 -10.97 -6.70
C SER A 234 7.66 -9.70 -7.55
N VAL A 235 8.14 -8.61 -6.96
CA VAL A 235 8.25 -7.31 -7.62
C VAL A 235 9.66 -6.77 -7.43
N PRO A 236 10.56 -6.99 -8.40
CA PRO A 236 11.81 -6.23 -8.48
C PRO A 236 11.52 -4.84 -9.05
N ALA A 237 12.22 -3.83 -8.53
CA ALA A 237 12.17 -2.47 -9.03
C ALA A 237 13.55 -1.80 -9.02
N LEU A 238 13.78 -0.94 -10.00
CA LEU A 238 14.95 -0.08 -10.15
C LEU A 238 14.46 1.36 -10.23
N THR A 239 15.03 2.23 -9.39
CA THR A 239 14.69 3.66 -9.36
C THR A 239 15.96 4.48 -9.52
N LEU A 240 15.92 5.50 -10.38
CA LEU A 240 16.94 6.53 -10.47
C LEU A 240 16.28 7.87 -10.16
N SER A 241 16.71 8.52 -9.09
CA SER A 241 16.24 9.84 -8.67
C SER A 241 17.33 10.88 -8.90
N TYR A 242 16.93 12.09 -9.31
CA TYR A 242 17.80 13.26 -9.46
C TYR A 242 17.32 14.36 -8.51
N HIS A 243 18.23 14.98 -7.78
CA HIS A 243 17.98 16.09 -6.87
C HIS A 243 18.66 17.36 -7.44
N PHE A 244 17.92 18.46 -7.45
CA PHE A 244 18.37 19.79 -7.92
C PHE A 244 18.68 20.72 -6.76
#